data_AF-A0AAN8B4X5-F1
#
_entry.id   AF-A0AAN8B4X5-F1
#
_cell.length_a   1.000
_cell.length_b   1.000
_cell.length_c   1.000
_cell.angle_alpha   90.00
_cell.angle_beta   90.00
_cell.angle_gamma   90.00
#
_symmetry.space_group_name_H-M   'P 1'
#
loop_
_entity.id
_entity.type
_entity.pdbx_description
1 polymer ?
#
loop_
_entity_poly.entity_id
_entity_poly.type
_entity_poly.pdbx_seq_one_letter_code
_entity_poly.pdbx_strand_id
1 'polypeptide(L)'
;MAVNLSRNGPALMEAYKQVLDGKVDTNWALFTYEGNSNEIRLAEMGDGGMPKYVLINWTGEGVKDSRKGVCANHVSSMATFLRGAHVTINARSEDDVEPGDVLQKVSRASGASFSFHKSTESRDAPRGPVGSVYRKTNAVEEILKTKKDDFWTQTEREEEVSRRQEGERAGRERERLERERRQEDERQGEERERRSREREAQLQQDRIFQKQREEERRGRETVQENGRKRSGISSAASVQKANEARALVSQRAADPRELFQQRERSQEKLSPRPQTRYHTTP
;
A
#
# COMPACT_ATOMS: atom_id res chain seq x y z
N MET A 1 -14.12 29.55 -5.89
CA MET A 1 -14.57 30.64 -4.99
C MET A 1 -13.53 31.74 -5.05
N ALA A 2 -13.95 33.01 -4.95
CA ALA A 2 -13.05 34.17 -5.01
C ALA A 2 -12.79 34.72 -3.60
N VAL A 3 -11.62 35.33 -3.41
CA VAL A 3 -11.26 36.06 -2.19
C VAL A 3 -12.05 37.37 -2.09
N ASN A 4 -12.50 37.73 -0.89
CA ASN A 4 -13.18 38.99 -0.63
C ASN A 4 -12.22 40.01 0.00
N LEU A 5 -12.01 41.11 -0.71
CA LEU A 5 -11.14 42.22 -0.29
C LEU A 5 -11.92 43.50 0.03
N SER A 6 -13.24 43.52 -0.15
CA SER A 6 -14.04 44.74 -0.01
C SER A 6 -14.38 45.06 1.45
N ARG A 7 -14.69 44.04 2.26
CA ARG A 7 -15.11 44.22 3.66
C ARG A 7 -14.06 44.96 4.50
N ASN A 8 -12.80 44.58 4.37
CA ASN A 8 -11.67 45.20 5.09
C ASN A 8 -10.79 46.06 4.18
N GLY A 9 -11.25 46.37 2.96
CA GLY A 9 -10.46 47.02 1.90
C GLY A 9 -9.71 48.28 2.33
N PRO A 10 -10.33 49.22 3.07
CA PRO A 10 -9.65 50.41 3.56
C PRO A 10 -8.46 50.10 4.47
N ALA A 11 -8.63 49.21 5.44
CA ALA A 11 -7.56 48.82 6.37
C ALA A 11 -6.43 48.06 5.67
N LEU A 12 -6.77 47.17 4.72
CA LEU A 12 -5.80 46.45 3.92
C LEU A 12 -4.96 47.41 3.06
N MET A 13 -5.61 48.39 2.41
CA MET A 13 -4.92 49.41 1.61
C MET A 13 -4.10 50.38 2.46
N GLU A 14 -4.56 50.70 3.67
CA GLU A 14 -3.81 51.56 4.59
C GLU A 14 -2.51 50.89 5.03
N ALA A 15 -2.57 49.64 5.51
CA ALA A 15 -1.38 48.87 5.86
C ALA A 15 -0.42 48.70 4.67
N TYR A 16 -0.97 48.42 3.49
CA TYR A 16 -0.18 48.31 2.27
C TYR A 16 0.54 49.62 1.93
N LYS A 17 -0.16 50.76 2.01
CA LYS A 17 0.44 52.07 1.76
C LYS A 17 1.50 52.44 2.80
N GLN A 18 1.30 52.07 4.06
CA GLN A 18 2.29 52.32 5.12
C GLN A 18 3.62 51.61 4.82
N VAL A 19 3.56 50.35 4.35
CA VAL A 19 4.76 49.60 3.91
C VAL A 19 5.42 50.25 2.68
N LEU A 20 4.64 50.88 1.78
CA LEU A 20 5.18 51.49 0.57
C LEU A 20 5.77 52.91 0.76
N ASP A 21 5.22 53.70 1.68
CA ASP A 21 5.54 55.14 1.76
C ASP A 21 6.90 55.38 2.42
N GLY A 22 7.46 54.40 3.14
CA GLY A 22 8.81 54.45 3.75
C GLY A 22 9.02 55.59 4.76
N LYS A 23 7.96 56.36 5.08
CA LYS A 23 7.94 57.47 6.04
C LYS A 23 7.70 57.03 7.48
N VAL A 24 7.16 55.82 7.64
CA VAL A 24 6.91 55.16 8.91
C VAL A 24 7.87 53.99 8.97
N ASP A 25 8.40 53.67 10.15
CA ASP A 25 9.34 52.55 10.30
C ASP A 25 8.73 51.19 9.87
N THR A 26 7.44 51.10 9.59
CA THR A 26 6.76 49.90 9.08
C THR A 26 7.26 49.45 7.69
N ASN A 27 7.86 48.28 7.62
CA ASN A 27 8.43 47.68 6.41
C ASN A 27 7.82 46.30 6.03
N TRP A 28 6.99 45.70 6.89
CA TRP A 28 6.26 44.48 6.56
C TRP A 28 4.83 44.50 7.11
N ALA A 29 3.95 43.74 6.46
CA ALA A 29 2.56 43.54 6.87
C ALA A 29 2.14 42.09 6.60
N LEU A 30 1.50 41.45 7.58
CA LEU A 30 0.98 40.08 7.49
C LEU A 30 -0.54 40.11 7.31
N PHE A 31 -1.03 39.42 6.28
CA PHE A 31 -2.46 39.30 6.00
C PHE A 31 -2.91 37.86 6.18
N THR A 32 -4.06 37.64 6.82
CA THR A 32 -4.62 36.29 7.07
C THR A 32 -6.13 36.24 6.90
N TYR A 33 -6.69 35.04 6.85
CA TYR A 33 -8.14 34.83 6.77
C TYR A 33 -8.83 35.08 8.12
N GLU A 34 -10.05 35.60 8.07
CA GLU A 34 -10.92 35.72 9.25
C GLU A 34 -11.66 34.39 9.50
N GLY A 35 -11.10 33.56 10.39
CA GLY A 35 -11.66 32.24 10.70
C GLY A 35 -11.71 31.33 9.45
N ASN A 36 -12.89 30.77 9.16
CA ASN A 36 -13.09 29.89 8.00
C ASN A 36 -13.59 30.63 6.73
N SER A 37 -13.71 31.97 6.79
CA SER A 37 -14.24 32.78 5.68
C SER A 37 -13.20 33.00 4.58
N ASN A 38 -13.62 33.63 3.47
CA ASN A 38 -12.71 34.07 2.41
C ASN A 38 -12.35 35.56 2.55
N GLU A 39 -12.50 36.13 3.74
CA GLU A 39 -12.23 37.53 4.04
C GLU A 39 -10.82 37.67 4.60
N ILE A 40 -10.05 38.62 4.06
CA ILE A 40 -8.68 38.88 4.48
C ILE A 40 -8.68 40.02 5.51
N ARG A 41 -7.86 39.87 6.56
CA ARG A 41 -7.60 40.90 7.58
C ARG A 41 -6.10 41.08 7.79
N LEU A 42 -5.72 42.24 8.30
CA LEU A 42 -4.36 42.47 8.82
C LEU A 42 -4.17 41.66 10.11
N ALA A 43 -3.05 40.96 10.20
CA ALA A 43 -2.63 40.21 11.37
C ALA A 43 -1.58 40.98 12.19
N GLU A 44 -0.53 41.49 11.53
CA GLU A 44 0.63 42.09 12.19
C GLU A 44 1.43 42.99 11.23
N MET A 45 2.25 43.91 11.75
CA MET A 45 3.13 44.82 11.00
C MET A 45 4.36 45.22 11.85
N GLY A 46 5.50 45.53 11.23
CA GLY A 46 6.74 45.92 11.93
C GLY A 46 7.82 46.50 11.02
N ASP A 47 9.04 46.73 11.52
CA ASP A 47 10.09 47.59 10.94
C ASP A 47 11.39 46.88 10.42
N GLY A 48 11.99 47.42 9.34
CA GLY A 48 13.27 47.02 8.71
C GLY A 48 13.28 46.84 7.15
N GLY A 49 14.21 47.50 6.42
CA GLY A 49 14.71 47.06 5.08
C GLY A 49 14.55 47.98 3.84
N MET A 50 15.43 47.79 2.82
CA MET A 50 15.60 48.57 1.56
C MET A 50 14.47 48.39 0.49
N PRO A 51 14.43 49.18 -0.62
CA PRO A 51 13.24 49.45 -1.45
C PRO A 51 12.89 48.37 -2.50
N LYS A 52 12.84 47.10 -2.08
CA LYS A 52 12.29 46.00 -2.90
C LYS A 52 11.23 45.26 -2.11
N TYR A 53 10.02 45.30 -2.61
CA TYR A 53 8.88 44.62 -2.00
C TYR A 53 8.87 43.14 -2.40
N VAL A 54 8.69 42.27 -1.41
CA VAL A 54 8.55 40.83 -1.60
C VAL A 54 7.15 40.42 -1.19
N LEU A 55 6.46 39.64 -2.02
CA LEU A 55 5.19 39.03 -1.67
C LEU A 55 5.44 37.58 -1.25
N ILE A 56 5.16 37.23 0.00
CA ILE A 56 5.29 35.87 0.49
C ILE A 56 3.91 35.23 0.59
N ASN A 57 3.68 34.18 -0.21
CA ASN A 57 2.49 33.34 -0.14
C ASN A 57 2.75 32.19 0.84
N TRP A 58 2.35 32.39 2.10
CA TRP A 58 2.50 31.38 3.15
C TRP A 58 1.38 30.34 3.13
N THR A 59 1.74 29.06 3.11
CA THR A 59 0.81 27.92 3.26
C THR A 59 1.34 26.95 4.30
N GLY A 60 0.99 27.17 5.57
CA GLY A 60 1.47 26.35 6.68
C GLY A 60 1.21 24.84 6.51
N GLU A 61 2.10 24.03 7.07
CA GLU A 61 2.09 22.56 6.92
C GLU A 61 0.79 21.91 7.41
N GLY A 62 0.20 22.44 8.49
CA GLY A 62 -1.06 21.95 9.08
C GLY A 62 -2.34 22.33 8.33
N VAL A 63 -2.24 23.06 7.21
CA VAL A 63 -3.43 23.46 6.43
C VAL A 63 -4.01 22.24 5.70
N LYS A 64 -5.32 22.02 5.81
CA LYS A 64 -6.03 20.95 5.08
C LYS A 64 -5.88 21.12 3.57
N ASP A 65 -5.67 20.03 2.83
CA ASP A 65 -5.43 20.08 1.38
C ASP A 65 -6.59 20.69 0.58
N SER A 66 -7.83 20.47 1.02
CA SER A 66 -9.01 21.12 0.44
C SER A 66 -8.93 22.65 0.53
N ARG A 67 -8.38 23.19 1.63
CA ARG A 67 -8.20 24.62 1.82
C ARG A 67 -7.02 25.16 1.01
N LYS A 68 -5.92 24.40 0.89
CA LYS A 68 -4.77 24.75 0.03
C LYS A 68 -5.22 24.99 -1.42
N GLY A 69 -6.05 24.08 -1.96
CA GLY A 69 -6.58 24.21 -3.33
C GLY A 69 -7.47 25.44 -3.53
N VAL A 70 -8.30 25.80 -2.54
CA VAL A 70 -9.12 27.02 -2.60
C VAL A 70 -8.24 28.27 -2.55
N CYS A 71 -7.30 28.34 -1.61
CA CYS A 71 -6.44 29.50 -1.41
C CYS A 71 -5.46 29.74 -2.58
N ALA A 72 -5.06 28.70 -3.32
CA ALA A 72 -4.24 28.86 -4.53
C ALA A 72 -4.92 29.75 -5.58
N ASN A 73 -6.25 29.70 -5.69
CA ASN A 73 -7.02 30.53 -6.62
C ASN A 73 -7.09 32.00 -6.18
N HIS A 74 -6.75 32.31 -4.93
CA HIS A 74 -6.79 33.67 -4.39
C HIS A 74 -5.49 34.44 -4.65
N VAL A 75 -4.40 33.73 -4.96
CA VAL A 75 -3.06 34.30 -5.11
C VAL A 75 -3.02 35.38 -6.18
N SER A 76 -3.69 35.18 -7.33
CA SER A 76 -3.70 36.18 -8.41
C SER A 76 -4.42 37.48 -8.01
N SER A 77 -5.56 37.36 -7.34
CA SER A 77 -6.31 38.51 -6.81
C SER A 77 -5.52 39.27 -5.76
N MET A 78 -4.84 38.55 -4.84
CA MET A 78 -3.98 39.16 -3.83
C MET A 78 -2.75 39.83 -4.44
N ALA A 79 -2.10 39.21 -5.44
CA ALA A 79 -0.97 39.82 -6.14
C ALA A 79 -1.38 41.08 -6.93
N THR A 80 -2.60 41.11 -7.47
CA THR A 80 -3.15 42.28 -8.16
C THR A 80 -3.46 43.41 -7.18
N PHE A 81 -3.99 43.06 -6.00
CA PHE A 81 -4.25 44.01 -4.93
C PHE A 81 -2.96 44.60 -4.34
N LEU A 82 -1.96 43.76 -4.05
CA LEU A 82 -0.63 44.12 -3.55
C LEU A 82 0.38 44.38 -4.68
N ARG A 83 -0.02 45.26 -5.61
CA ARG A 83 0.74 45.56 -6.84
C ARG A 83 2.10 46.22 -6.56
N GLY A 84 3.19 45.68 -7.08
CA GLY A 84 4.53 46.26 -6.92
C GLY A 84 5.52 45.39 -6.16
N ALA A 85 5.13 44.16 -5.82
CA ALA A 85 6.09 43.12 -5.43
C ALA A 85 7.08 42.82 -6.58
N HIS A 86 8.36 42.86 -6.26
CA HIS A 86 9.47 42.57 -7.17
C HIS A 86 9.74 41.07 -7.25
N VAL A 87 9.49 40.35 -6.16
CA VAL A 87 9.64 38.91 -6.05
C VAL A 87 8.43 38.33 -5.32
N THR A 88 7.92 37.21 -5.82
CA THR A 88 6.90 36.42 -5.14
C THR A 88 7.51 35.10 -4.68
N ILE A 89 7.38 34.77 -3.39
CA ILE A 89 7.91 33.56 -2.78
C ILE A 89 6.74 32.73 -2.25
N ASN A 90 6.67 31.46 -2.61
CA ASN A 90 5.76 30.52 -1.96
C ASN A 90 6.51 29.82 -0.82
N ALA A 91 5.96 29.87 0.39
CA ALA A 91 6.58 29.31 1.58
C ALA A 91 5.59 28.39 2.33
N ARG A 92 6.11 27.34 2.95
CA ARG A 92 5.32 26.37 3.73
C ARG A 92 5.80 26.21 5.18
N SER A 93 7.10 26.39 5.39
CA SER A 93 7.76 26.39 6.71
C SER A 93 8.64 27.63 6.87
N GLU A 94 9.13 27.84 8.09
CA GLU A 94 10.00 28.98 8.42
C GLU A 94 11.32 28.91 7.63
N ASP A 95 11.79 27.70 7.33
CA ASP A 95 12.97 27.45 6.49
C ASP A 95 12.87 28.12 5.10
N ASP A 96 11.66 28.24 4.54
CA ASP A 96 11.46 28.86 3.21
C ASP A 96 11.58 30.39 3.21
N VAL A 97 11.54 31.01 4.39
CA VAL A 97 11.56 32.46 4.60
C VAL A 97 12.77 32.93 5.39
N GLU A 98 13.80 32.08 5.49
CA GLU A 98 15.08 32.46 6.07
C GLU A 98 15.65 33.71 5.38
N PRO A 99 16.13 34.71 6.14
CA PRO A 99 16.53 36.00 5.58
C PRO A 99 17.57 35.89 4.45
N GLY A 100 18.49 34.93 4.55
CA GLY A 100 19.51 34.67 3.53
C GLY A 100 18.91 34.25 2.18
N ASP A 101 17.93 33.35 2.20
CA ASP A 101 17.29 32.82 0.99
C ASP A 101 16.37 33.84 0.34
N VAL A 102 15.65 34.61 1.14
CA VAL A 102 14.83 35.73 0.66
C VAL A 102 15.71 36.77 -0.04
N LEU A 103 16.82 37.19 0.60
CA LEU A 103 17.76 38.15 0.01
C LEU A 103 18.43 37.61 -1.25
N GLN A 104 18.76 36.31 -1.29
CA GLN A 104 19.31 35.67 -2.49
C GLN A 104 18.30 35.67 -3.64
N LYS A 105 17.02 35.37 -3.39
CA LYS A 105 15.96 35.43 -4.41
C LYS A 105 15.74 36.87 -4.90
N VAL A 106 15.77 37.86 -4.00
CA VAL A 106 15.67 39.29 -4.35
C VAL A 106 16.85 39.75 -5.20
N SER A 107 18.09 39.37 -4.86
CA SER A 107 19.28 39.75 -5.63
C SER A 107 19.28 39.16 -7.04
N ARG A 108 18.93 37.87 -7.18
CA ARG A 108 18.81 37.18 -8.47
C ARG A 108 17.74 37.82 -9.37
N ALA A 109 16.57 38.12 -8.82
CA ALA A 109 15.48 38.75 -9.57
C ALA A 109 15.82 40.18 -10.05
N SER A 110 16.81 40.81 -9.43
CA SER A 110 17.21 42.17 -9.74
C SER A 110 18.17 42.28 -10.94
N GLY A 111 18.49 41.16 -11.60
CA GLY A 111 19.41 41.13 -12.75
C GLY A 111 20.88 41.41 -12.41
N ALA A 112 21.19 41.68 -11.14
CA ALA A 112 22.55 41.93 -10.64
C ALA A 112 23.23 40.64 -10.18
N SER A 113 23.16 39.58 -10.98
CA SER A 113 23.95 38.37 -10.76
C SER A 113 25.39 38.62 -11.20
N PHE A 114 26.12 39.48 -10.49
CA PHE A 114 27.58 39.49 -10.57
C PHE A 114 28.09 38.28 -9.80
N SER A 115 28.26 37.18 -10.51
CA SER A 115 29.20 36.15 -10.09
C SER A 115 30.58 36.78 -10.11
N PHE A 116 31.00 37.37 -8.99
CA PHE A 116 32.42 37.66 -8.75
C PHE A 116 33.12 36.31 -8.54
N HIS A 117 33.34 35.56 -9.63
CA HIS A 117 34.52 34.73 -9.67
C HIS A 117 35.67 35.69 -9.44
N LYS A 118 36.29 35.59 -8.26
CA LYS A 118 37.49 36.31 -7.84
C LYS A 118 38.40 36.42 -9.06
N SER A 119 38.44 37.61 -9.67
CA SER A 119 39.29 37.86 -10.82
C SER A 119 40.70 37.51 -10.39
N THR A 120 41.28 36.49 -11.01
CA THR A 120 42.73 36.29 -10.94
C THR A 120 43.36 37.59 -11.39
N GLU A 121 44.07 38.26 -10.49
CA GLU A 121 44.81 39.49 -10.76
C GLU A 121 45.65 39.32 -12.03
N SER A 122 45.15 39.84 -13.15
CA SER A 122 45.97 39.99 -14.35
C SER A 122 46.88 41.18 -14.10
N ARG A 123 48.10 40.89 -13.65
CA ARG A 123 49.18 41.87 -13.57
C ARG A 123 49.30 42.58 -14.92
N ASP A 124 49.13 43.90 -14.92
CA ASP A 124 49.40 44.75 -16.08
C ASP A 124 50.87 44.61 -16.47
N ALA A 125 51.14 43.89 -17.57
CA ALA A 125 52.45 43.91 -18.21
C ALA A 125 52.50 45.11 -19.18
N PRO A 126 53.64 45.82 -19.29
CA PRO A 126 53.72 47.04 -20.07
C PRO A 126 53.46 46.74 -21.56
N ARG A 127 52.54 47.50 -22.16
CA ARG A 127 52.10 47.32 -23.54
C ARG A 127 53.20 47.71 -24.52
N GLY A 128 53.90 46.71 -25.05
CA GLY A 128 54.80 46.84 -26.20
C GLY A 128 54.04 46.99 -27.53
N PRO A 129 54.73 47.27 -28.65
CA PRO A 129 54.08 47.51 -29.94
C PRO A 129 53.33 46.28 -30.42
N VAL A 130 52.04 46.44 -30.73
CA VAL A 130 51.15 45.37 -31.18
C VAL A 130 51.45 44.99 -32.63
N GLY A 131 52.17 43.88 -32.82
CA GLY A 131 52.11 43.07 -34.03
C GLY A 131 50.90 42.12 -33.99
N SER A 132 50.48 41.56 -35.13
CA SER A 132 49.38 40.58 -35.17
C SER A 132 49.79 39.27 -34.46
N VAL A 133 49.55 39.20 -33.16
CA VAL A 133 49.81 38.01 -32.33
C VAL A 133 48.63 37.03 -32.44
N TYR A 134 48.44 36.40 -33.60
CA TYR A 134 47.63 35.18 -33.63
C TYR A 134 48.47 34.03 -33.08
N ARG A 135 48.19 33.62 -31.84
CA ARG A 135 48.57 32.30 -31.35
C ARG A 135 47.36 31.39 -31.47
N LYS A 136 47.52 30.26 -32.14
CA LYS A 136 46.47 29.25 -32.24
C LYS A 136 46.24 28.65 -30.86
N THR A 137 45.06 28.89 -30.29
CA THR A 137 44.68 28.35 -28.98
C THR A 137 44.64 26.82 -29.05
N ASN A 138 45.45 26.16 -28.23
CA ASN A 138 45.43 24.70 -28.09
C ASN A 138 44.33 24.32 -27.10
N ALA A 139 43.13 24.07 -27.61
CA ALA A 139 41.95 23.75 -26.80
C ALA A 139 42.16 22.56 -25.85
N VAL A 140 43.04 21.62 -26.20
CA VAL A 140 43.34 20.43 -25.38
C VAL A 140 44.05 20.82 -24.08
N GLU A 141 45.01 21.76 -24.13
CA GLU A 141 45.73 22.21 -22.93
C GLU A 141 44.88 23.12 -22.04
N GLU A 142 43.88 23.81 -22.62
CA GLU A 142 42.97 24.67 -21.86
C GLU A 142 41.93 23.85 -21.08
N ILE A 143 41.41 22.77 -21.68
CA ILE A 143 40.46 21.85 -21.03
C ILE A 143 41.12 21.14 -19.84
N LEU A 144 42.36 20.67 -20.00
CA LEU A 144 43.11 20.00 -18.93
C LEU A 144 43.51 20.91 -17.77
N LYS A 145 43.56 22.23 -17.97
CA LYS A 145 43.85 23.20 -16.90
C LYS A 145 42.69 23.41 -15.94
N THR A 146 41.45 23.15 -16.38
CA THR A 146 40.30 23.25 -15.51
C THR A 146 40.11 21.93 -14.76
N LYS A 147 40.22 21.94 -13.43
CA LYS A 147 39.83 20.81 -12.54
C LYS A 147 38.31 20.58 -12.52
N LYS A 148 37.67 20.75 -13.67
CA LYS A 148 36.22 20.66 -13.86
C LYS A 148 35.77 19.21 -13.72
N ASP A 149 36.61 18.26 -14.17
CA ASP A 149 36.32 16.83 -14.09
C ASP A 149 36.38 16.30 -12.66
N ASP A 150 37.26 16.85 -11.81
CA ASP A 150 37.32 16.51 -10.37
C ASP A 150 36.01 16.91 -9.65
N PHE A 151 35.44 18.07 -9.99
CA PHE A 151 34.20 18.57 -9.41
C PHE A 151 32.99 17.72 -9.81
N TRP A 152 32.87 17.35 -11.08
CA TRP A 152 31.79 16.46 -11.54
C TRP A 152 31.93 15.07 -10.93
N THR A 153 33.15 14.54 -10.86
CA THR A 153 33.43 13.23 -10.23
C THR A 153 33.08 13.23 -8.74
N GLN A 154 33.36 14.31 -8.02
CA GLN A 154 33.02 14.43 -6.60
C GLN A 154 31.51 14.56 -6.38
N THR A 155 30.84 15.39 -7.20
CA THR A 155 29.39 15.59 -7.14
C THR A 155 28.63 14.30 -7.46
N GLU A 156 29.08 13.55 -8.48
CA GLU A 156 28.48 12.27 -8.88
C GLU A 156 28.64 11.21 -7.77
N ARG A 157 29.81 11.16 -7.11
CA ARG A 157 30.04 10.27 -5.95
C ARG A 157 29.17 10.64 -4.74
N GLU A 158 29.01 11.92 -4.44
CA GLU A 158 28.13 12.38 -3.36
C GLU A 158 26.65 12.07 -3.65
N GLU A 159 26.21 12.25 -4.90
CA GLU A 159 24.85 11.91 -5.33
C GLU A 159 24.59 10.40 -5.30
N GLU A 160 25.55 9.58 -5.74
CA GLU A 160 25.45 8.12 -5.69
C GLU A 160 25.35 7.60 -4.25
N VAL A 161 26.13 8.18 -3.33
CA VAL A 161 26.05 7.85 -1.90
C VAL A 161 24.69 8.27 -1.32
N SER A 162 24.17 9.43 -1.68
CA SER A 162 22.86 9.89 -1.23
C SER A 162 21.74 8.96 -1.73
N ARG A 163 21.73 8.64 -3.03
CA ARG A 163 20.78 7.69 -3.63
C ARG A 163 20.88 6.31 -3.01
N ARG A 164 22.09 5.84 -2.68
CA ARG A 164 22.29 4.56 -1.99
C ARG A 164 21.75 4.58 -0.57
N GLN A 165 21.97 5.66 0.18
CA GLN A 165 21.41 5.81 1.54
C GLN A 165 19.89 5.91 1.53
N GLU A 166 19.30 6.66 0.61
CA GLU A 166 17.84 6.72 0.42
C GLU A 166 17.28 5.36 0.00
N GLY A 167 17.96 4.66 -0.91
CA GLY A 167 17.59 3.30 -1.34
C GLY A 167 17.65 2.28 -0.20
N GLU A 168 18.68 2.33 0.64
CA GLU A 168 18.79 1.46 1.82
C GLU A 168 17.72 1.75 2.88
N ARG A 169 17.37 3.02 3.09
CA ARG A 169 16.28 3.42 4.00
C ARG A 169 14.91 2.96 3.46
N ALA A 170 14.63 3.23 2.19
CA ALA A 170 13.42 2.79 1.52
C ALA A 170 13.30 1.25 1.46
N GLY A 171 14.42 0.56 1.27
CA GLY A 171 14.48 -0.90 1.30
C GLY A 171 14.12 -1.47 2.68
N ARG A 172 14.71 -0.92 3.75
CA ARG A 172 14.39 -1.32 5.14
C ARG A 172 12.93 -1.06 5.50
N GLU A 173 12.38 0.06 5.07
CA GLU A 173 10.98 0.40 5.30
C GLU A 173 10.04 -0.55 4.56
N ARG A 174 10.33 -0.85 3.28
CA ARG A 174 9.58 -1.86 2.50
C ARG A 174 9.63 -3.23 3.13
N GLU A 175 10.81 -3.68 3.57
CA GLU A 175 10.97 -4.99 4.23
C GLU A 175 10.18 -5.05 5.54
N ARG A 176 10.17 -3.97 6.33
CA ARG A 176 9.37 -3.88 7.55
C ARG A 176 7.87 -3.99 7.25
N LEU A 177 7.38 -3.24 6.26
CA LEU A 177 5.97 -3.27 5.85
C LEU A 177 5.58 -4.64 5.29
N GLU A 178 6.44 -5.29 4.52
CA GLU A 178 6.21 -6.64 4.00
C GLU A 178 6.13 -7.69 5.12
N ARG A 179 7.01 -7.59 6.12
CA ARG A 179 6.95 -8.45 7.32
C ARG A 179 5.68 -8.24 8.12
N GLU A 180 5.25 -7.00 8.32
CA GLU A 180 3.99 -6.69 9.02
C GLU A 180 2.78 -7.26 8.27
N ARG A 181 2.69 -7.05 6.95
CA ARG A 181 1.63 -7.63 6.11
C ARG A 181 1.62 -9.15 6.16
N ARG A 182 2.80 -9.78 6.06
CA ARG A 182 2.92 -11.24 6.12
C ARG A 182 2.47 -11.80 7.47
N GLN A 183 2.84 -11.16 8.57
CA GLN A 183 2.36 -11.57 9.90
C GLN A 183 0.85 -11.43 10.04
N GLU A 184 0.26 -10.39 9.46
CA GLU A 184 -1.18 -10.19 9.48
C GLU A 184 -1.91 -11.25 8.64
N ASP A 185 -1.40 -11.58 7.46
CA ASP A 185 -1.92 -12.65 6.61
C ASP A 185 -1.79 -14.03 7.28
N GLU A 186 -0.66 -14.30 7.94
CA GLU A 186 -0.42 -15.52 8.71
C GLU A 186 -1.38 -15.61 9.91
N ARG A 187 -1.55 -14.54 10.70
CA ARG A 187 -2.52 -14.50 11.82
C ARG A 187 -3.95 -14.73 11.35
N GLN A 188 -4.37 -14.07 10.28
CA GLN A 188 -5.70 -14.29 9.69
C GLN A 188 -5.84 -15.72 9.14
N GLY A 189 -4.78 -16.27 8.57
CA GLY A 189 -4.69 -17.66 8.13
C GLY A 189 -4.92 -18.64 9.28
N GLU A 190 -4.16 -18.48 10.37
CA GLU A 190 -4.27 -19.29 11.58
C GLU A 190 -5.67 -19.20 12.21
N GLU A 191 -6.28 -18.02 12.24
CA GLU A 191 -7.65 -17.86 12.77
C GLU A 191 -8.70 -18.54 11.88
N ARG A 192 -8.53 -18.48 10.54
CA ARG A 192 -9.38 -19.22 9.60
C ARG A 192 -9.22 -20.73 9.79
N GLU A 193 -7.99 -21.20 9.95
CA GLU A 193 -7.71 -22.62 10.18
C GLU A 193 -8.26 -23.09 11.53
N ARG A 194 -8.10 -22.29 12.60
CA ARG A 194 -8.67 -22.59 13.92
C ARG A 194 -10.19 -22.74 13.85
N ARG A 195 -10.87 -21.79 13.19
CA ARG A 195 -12.33 -21.89 12.94
C ARG A 195 -12.70 -23.12 12.11
N SER A 196 -11.89 -23.51 11.14
CA SER A 196 -12.13 -24.74 10.37
C SER A 196 -11.99 -25.98 11.24
N ARG A 197 -10.91 -26.08 12.02
CA ARG A 197 -10.65 -27.21 12.93
C ARG A 197 -11.74 -27.33 14.00
N GLU A 198 -12.19 -26.23 14.58
CA GLU A 198 -13.29 -26.21 15.55
C GLU A 198 -14.59 -26.74 14.91
N ARG A 199 -14.94 -26.28 13.70
CA ARG A 199 -16.11 -26.78 12.95
C ARG A 199 -15.99 -28.27 12.63
N GLU A 200 -14.84 -28.72 12.17
CA GLU A 200 -14.58 -30.14 11.85
C GLU A 200 -14.69 -31.03 13.09
N ALA A 201 -14.15 -30.59 14.23
CA ALA A 201 -14.26 -31.32 15.50
C ALA A 201 -15.72 -31.43 15.96
N GLN A 202 -16.52 -30.37 15.78
CA GLN A 202 -17.94 -30.38 16.12
C GLN A 202 -18.73 -31.34 15.22
N LEU A 203 -18.48 -31.30 13.90
CA LEU A 203 -19.07 -32.25 12.95
C LEU A 203 -18.66 -33.71 13.26
N GLN A 204 -17.43 -33.92 13.74
CA GLN A 204 -16.96 -35.24 14.14
C GLN A 204 -17.69 -35.73 15.40
N GLN A 205 -17.90 -34.87 16.40
CA GLN A 205 -18.70 -35.21 17.58
C GLN A 205 -20.14 -35.54 17.20
N ASP A 206 -20.77 -34.74 16.35
CA ASP A 206 -22.14 -34.99 15.87
C ASP A 206 -22.24 -36.33 15.14
N ARG A 207 -21.26 -36.66 14.29
CA ARG A 207 -21.19 -37.95 13.58
C ARG A 207 -21.06 -39.12 14.55
N ILE A 208 -20.23 -39.00 15.59
CA ILE A 208 -20.06 -40.05 16.61
C ILE A 208 -21.37 -40.24 17.38
N PHE A 209 -22.01 -39.14 17.80
CA PHE A 209 -23.27 -39.19 18.53
C PHE A 209 -24.40 -39.81 17.70
N GLN A 210 -24.53 -39.44 16.43
CA GLN A 210 -25.50 -40.05 15.52
C GLN A 210 -25.25 -41.55 15.35
N LYS A 211 -23.99 -41.95 15.17
CA LYS A 211 -23.62 -43.37 15.03
C LYS A 211 -23.96 -44.18 16.28
N GLN A 212 -23.68 -43.65 17.48
CA GLN A 212 -24.06 -44.29 18.73
C GLN A 212 -25.58 -44.45 18.86
N ARG A 213 -26.36 -43.42 18.51
CA ARG A 213 -27.83 -43.50 18.49
C ARG A 213 -28.34 -44.53 17.50
N GLU A 214 -27.74 -44.61 16.32
CA GLU A 214 -28.12 -45.58 15.29
C GLU A 214 -27.76 -47.02 15.71
N GLU A 215 -26.58 -47.23 16.27
CA GLU A 215 -26.14 -48.51 16.84
C GLU A 215 -27.01 -48.94 18.02
N GLU A 216 -27.38 -48.01 18.92
CA GLU A 216 -28.30 -48.29 20.03
C GLU A 216 -29.70 -48.66 19.50
N ARG A 217 -30.22 -47.94 18.49
CA ARG A 217 -31.50 -48.26 17.87
C ARG A 217 -31.46 -49.63 17.19
N ARG A 218 -30.39 -49.93 16.44
CA ARG A 218 -30.17 -51.22 15.78
C ARG A 218 -29.99 -52.35 16.81
N GLY A 219 -29.34 -52.07 17.93
CA GLY A 219 -29.23 -52.97 19.08
C GLY A 219 -30.61 -53.28 19.67
N ARG A 220 -31.45 -52.27 19.90
CA ARG A 220 -32.84 -52.46 20.36
C ARG A 220 -33.68 -53.26 19.36
N GLU A 221 -33.56 -52.97 18.06
CA GLU A 221 -34.24 -53.71 16.99
C GLU A 221 -33.82 -55.18 16.96
N THR A 222 -32.52 -55.48 17.02
CA THR A 222 -32.01 -56.87 17.04
C THR A 222 -32.41 -57.63 18.31
N VAL A 223 -32.43 -56.98 19.48
CA VAL A 223 -32.93 -57.58 20.73
C VAL A 223 -34.43 -57.84 20.65
N GLN A 224 -35.21 -56.92 20.10
CA GLN A 224 -36.66 -57.10 19.89
C GLN A 224 -36.97 -58.20 18.86
N GLU A 225 -36.20 -58.27 17.77
CA GLU A 225 -36.31 -59.32 16.76
C GLU A 225 -35.92 -60.69 17.32
N ASN A 226 -34.82 -60.79 18.08
CA ASN A 226 -34.43 -62.02 18.77
C ASN A 226 -35.43 -62.41 19.87
N GLY A 227 -36.04 -61.44 20.56
CA GLY A 227 -37.13 -61.66 21.51
C GLY A 227 -38.39 -62.23 20.83
N ARG A 228 -38.78 -61.67 19.68
CA ARG A 228 -39.86 -62.19 18.83
C ARG A 228 -39.56 -63.59 18.31
N LYS A 229 -38.33 -63.85 17.84
CA LYS A 229 -37.89 -65.18 17.39
C LYS A 229 -37.88 -66.19 18.56
N ARG A 230 -37.45 -65.81 19.76
CA ARG A 230 -37.50 -66.66 20.96
C ARG A 230 -38.93 -66.96 21.42
N SER A 231 -39.83 -65.98 21.35
CA SER A 231 -41.27 -66.16 21.62
C SER A 231 -41.94 -67.06 20.57
N GLY A 232 -41.55 -66.95 19.29
CA GLY A 232 -42.07 -67.78 18.20
C GLY A 232 -41.56 -69.23 18.18
N ILE A 233 -40.47 -69.54 18.89
CA ILE A 233 -39.86 -70.88 18.97
C ILE A 233 -40.18 -71.56 20.32
N SER A 234 -41.15 -71.04 21.09
CA SER A 234 -41.63 -71.64 22.34
C SER A 234 -42.57 -72.84 22.11
N SER A 235 -42.10 -73.85 21.39
CA SER A 235 -42.70 -75.17 21.42
C SER A 235 -41.58 -76.20 21.38
N ALA A 236 -41.30 -76.81 22.52
CA ALA A 236 -40.33 -77.89 22.67
C ALA A 236 -40.56 -79.01 21.63
N ALA A 237 -41.80 -79.20 21.19
CA ALA A 237 -42.17 -80.14 20.14
C ALA A 237 -41.58 -79.78 18.75
N SER A 238 -41.45 -78.49 18.42
CA SER A 238 -40.90 -78.06 17.13
C SER A 238 -39.39 -78.32 17.04
N VAL A 239 -38.67 -78.11 18.16
CA VAL A 239 -37.23 -78.39 18.27
C VAL A 239 -36.96 -79.90 18.26
N GLN A 240 -37.77 -80.71 18.95
CA GLN A 240 -37.69 -82.17 18.88
C GLN A 240 -37.96 -82.69 17.47
N LYS A 241 -39.01 -82.20 16.80
CA LYS A 241 -39.38 -82.62 15.44
C LYS A 241 -38.31 -82.23 14.41
N ALA A 242 -37.65 -81.08 14.59
CA ALA A 242 -36.53 -80.66 13.74
C ALA A 242 -35.28 -81.54 13.96
N ASN A 243 -35.01 -81.97 15.19
CA ASN A 243 -33.90 -82.87 15.50
C ASN A 243 -34.18 -84.30 15.04
N GLU A 244 -35.40 -84.81 15.18
CA GLU A 244 -35.83 -86.10 14.61
C GLU A 244 -35.75 -86.09 13.08
N ALA A 245 -36.22 -85.02 12.42
CA ALA A 245 -36.10 -84.88 10.98
C ALA A 245 -34.64 -84.84 10.52
N ARG A 246 -33.75 -84.17 11.27
CA ARG A 246 -32.30 -84.18 11.01
C ARG A 246 -31.69 -85.58 11.19
N ALA A 247 -32.08 -86.31 12.22
CA ALA A 247 -31.62 -87.69 12.45
C ALA A 247 -32.08 -88.61 11.31
N LEU A 248 -33.35 -88.51 10.89
CA LEU A 248 -33.89 -89.27 9.75
C LEU A 248 -33.24 -88.90 8.40
N VAL A 249 -32.83 -87.65 8.21
CA VAL A 249 -32.08 -87.22 7.02
C VAL A 249 -30.64 -87.73 7.05
N SER A 250 -30.00 -87.77 8.23
CA SER A 250 -28.63 -88.31 8.38
C SER A 250 -28.52 -89.82 8.15
N GLN A 251 -29.63 -90.57 8.33
CA GLN A 251 -29.70 -92.00 8.06
C GLN A 251 -29.97 -92.34 6.57
N ARG A 252 -30.12 -91.34 5.70
CA ARG A 252 -30.31 -91.58 4.25
C ARG A 252 -28.97 -91.87 3.60
N ALA A 253 -28.93 -92.90 2.75
CA ALA A 253 -27.73 -93.33 2.04
C ALA A 253 -27.24 -92.34 0.96
N ALA A 254 -28.04 -91.33 0.60
CA ALA A 254 -27.64 -90.29 -0.37
C ALA A 254 -28.33 -88.95 -0.03
N ASP A 255 -27.57 -87.86 -0.06
CA ASP A 255 -28.08 -86.50 0.14
C ASP A 255 -28.74 -85.99 -1.16
N PRO A 256 -30.07 -85.74 -1.18
CA PRO A 256 -30.75 -85.23 -2.36
C PRO A 256 -30.25 -83.85 -2.83
N ARG A 257 -29.56 -83.08 -1.97
CA ARG A 257 -28.92 -81.83 -2.40
C ARG A 257 -27.72 -82.05 -3.30
N GLU A 258 -26.96 -83.13 -3.11
CA GLU A 258 -25.81 -83.46 -3.97
C GLU A 258 -26.26 -83.89 -5.38
N LEU A 259 -27.39 -84.59 -5.49
CA LEU A 259 -28.00 -84.96 -6.78
C LEU A 259 -28.41 -83.72 -7.60
N PHE A 260 -28.94 -82.69 -6.95
CA PHE A 260 -29.29 -81.43 -7.60
C PHE A 260 -28.04 -80.61 -7.98
N GLN A 261 -27.03 -80.55 -7.11
CA GLN A 261 -25.78 -79.85 -7.41
C GLN A 261 -24.98 -80.52 -8.53
N GLN A 262 -25.00 -81.85 -8.65
CA GLN A 262 -24.40 -82.55 -9.80
C GLN A 262 -25.12 -82.20 -11.11
N ARG A 263 -26.44 -82.05 -11.08
CA ARG A 263 -27.24 -81.69 -12.26
C ARG A 263 -27.03 -80.24 -12.67
N GLU A 264 -26.95 -79.30 -11.73
CA GLU A 264 -26.60 -77.89 -12.01
C GLU A 264 -25.17 -77.75 -12.57
N ARG A 265 -24.18 -78.41 -11.95
CA ARG A 265 -22.79 -78.41 -12.47
C ARG A 265 -22.66 -79.04 -13.86
N SER A 266 -23.54 -79.99 -14.19
CA SER A 266 -23.59 -80.59 -15.53
C SER A 266 -24.23 -79.64 -16.55
N GLN A 267 -25.25 -78.87 -16.14
CA GLN A 267 -25.88 -77.83 -16.98
C GLN A 267 -24.94 -76.65 -17.25
N GLU A 268 -24.12 -76.27 -16.27
CA GLU A 268 -23.19 -75.14 -16.39
C GLU A 268 -22.02 -75.41 -17.35
N LYS A 269 -21.66 -76.69 -17.60
CA LYS A 269 -20.63 -77.07 -18.59
C LYS A 269 -21.09 -76.98 -20.06
N LEU A 270 -22.39 -76.83 -20.33
CA LEU A 270 -22.96 -76.82 -21.70
C LEU A 270 -23.29 -75.42 -22.23
N SER A 271 -22.94 -74.35 -21.51
CA SER A 271 -23.24 -72.98 -21.96
C SER A 271 -22.09 -71.99 -21.69
N PRO A 272 -21.34 -71.54 -22.71
CA PRO A 272 -20.39 -70.45 -22.54
C PRO A 272 -21.11 -69.10 -22.44
N ARG A 273 -20.88 -68.35 -21.35
CA ARG A 273 -21.40 -66.99 -21.16
C ARG A 273 -20.69 -65.99 -22.08
N PRO A 274 -21.40 -65.04 -22.72
CA PRO A 274 -20.78 -64.01 -23.54
C PRO A 274 -20.15 -62.91 -22.68
N GLN A 275 -18.94 -62.48 -23.05
CA GLN A 275 -18.23 -61.35 -22.44
C GLN A 275 -18.76 -60.03 -22.99
N THR A 276 -19.32 -59.17 -22.13
CA THR A 276 -19.69 -57.80 -22.49
C THR A 276 -18.47 -56.89 -22.38
N ARG A 277 -17.97 -56.41 -23.52
CA ARG A 277 -16.96 -55.33 -23.59
C ARG A 277 -17.64 -53.98 -23.38
N TYR A 278 -17.12 -53.17 -22.47
CA TYR A 278 -17.46 -51.75 -22.37
C TYR A 278 -16.60 -50.96 -23.34
N HIS A 279 -17.22 -50.17 -24.22
CA HIS A 279 -16.55 -49.19 -25.08
C HIS A 279 -16.39 -47.86 -24.32
N THR A 280 -15.16 -47.37 -24.28
CA THR A 280 -14.81 -45.98 -23.94
C THR A 280 -14.55 -45.27 -25.26
N THR A 281 -15.25 -44.17 -25.53
CA THR A 281 -14.98 -43.28 -26.68
C THR A 281 -14.22 -42.03 -26.23
N PRO A 282 -13.34 -41.49 -27.09
CA PRO A 282 -12.41 -40.39 -26.80
C PRO A 282 -13.06 -39.02 -26.70
#